data_AF-I0Z3H8-F1
#
_entry.id   AF-I0Z3H8-F1
#
_cell.length_a   1.000
_cell.length_b   1.000
_cell.length_c   1.000
_cell.angle_alpha   90.00
_cell.angle_beta   90.00
_cell.angle_gamma   90.00
#
_symmetry.space_group_name_H-M   'P 1'
#
loop_
_entity.id
_entity.type
_entity.pdbx_description
1 polymer ?
#
loop_
_entity_poly.entity_id
_entity_poly.type
_entity_poly.pdbx_seq_one_letter_code
_entity_poly.pdbx_strand_id
1 'polypeptide(L)'
;MDLEYRFATTYSLLCLHVWLILVRLRAEGKDGRALAQMMYENFQEDVELRVRAEGVKVRVGKWLTDLEKNFYGSSMAYDQALKGEGDLTEALLRNVYGLDSGKRKRAEALAKYVQREVACLAMTDSEAVMSGQVRFSTDFL
;
A
#
# COMPACT_ATOMS: atom_id res chain seq x y z
N MET A 1 4.02 -24.53 -3.08
CA MET A 1 3.74 -23.77 -1.85
C MET A 1 4.36 -22.35 -1.84
N ASP A 2 5.20 -21.98 -2.81
CA ASP A 2 6.03 -20.75 -2.77
C ASP A 2 5.51 -19.59 -3.65
N LEU A 3 4.46 -19.80 -4.45
CA LEU A 3 3.90 -18.78 -5.35
C LEU A 3 2.87 -17.90 -4.65
N GLU A 4 1.96 -18.51 -3.88
CA GLU A 4 0.92 -17.83 -3.11
C GLU A 4 1.51 -16.89 -2.05
N TYR A 5 2.59 -17.31 -1.37
CA TYR A 5 3.32 -16.48 -0.40
C TYR A 5 4.01 -15.29 -1.07
N ARG A 6 4.64 -15.50 -2.24
CA ARG A 6 5.28 -14.42 -3.01
C ARG A 6 4.26 -13.43 -3.52
N PHE A 7 3.14 -13.89 -4.08
CA PHE A 7 2.03 -13.03 -4.51
C PHE A 7 1.46 -12.22 -3.34
N ALA A 8 1.19 -12.86 -2.19
CA ALA A 8 0.68 -12.16 -1.02
C ALA A 8 1.64 -11.07 -0.54
N THR A 9 2.94 -11.37 -0.48
CA THR A 9 3.96 -10.40 -0.04
C THR A 9 4.12 -9.24 -1.03
N THR A 10 4.18 -9.52 -2.34
CA THR A 10 4.31 -8.48 -3.37
C THR A 10 3.05 -7.62 -3.47
N TYR A 11 1.87 -8.24 -3.35
CA TYR A 11 0.59 -7.54 -3.29
C TYR A 11 0.52 -6.62 -2.06
N SER A 12 0.88 -7.11 -0.87
CA SER A 12 0.89 -6.28 0.34
C SER A 12 1.84 -5.08 0.24
N LEU A 13 3.01 -5.26 -0.38
CA LEU A 13 3.94 -4.15 -0.65
C LEU A 13 3.39 -3.18 -1.69
N LEU A 14 2.73 -3.65 -2.74
CA LEU A 14 2.06 -2.79 -3.72
C LEU A 14 0.97 -1.94 -3.04
N CYS A 15 0.11 -2.59 -2.25
CA CYS A 15 -0.93 -1.92 -1.45
C CYS A 15 -0.36 -0.84 -0.54
N LEU A 16 0.77 -1.11 0.13
CA LEU A 16 1.44 -0.14 0.99
C LEU A 16 1.88 1.12 0.20
N HIS A 17 2.46 0.95 -0.99
CA HIS A 17 2.90 2.08 -1.81
C HIS A 17 1.72 2.85 -2.42
N VAL A 18 0.68 2.16 -2.86
CA VAL A 18 -0.58 2.79 -3.30
C VAL A 18 -1.15 3.64 -2.17
N TRP A 19 -1.23 3.09 -0.94
CA TRP A 19 -1.69 3.84 0.23
C TRP A 19 -0.84 5.09 0.51
N LEU A 20 0.49 5.01 0.41
CA LEU A 20 1.38 6.18 0.57
C LEU A 20 1.04 7.31 -0.41
N ILE A 21 0.79 6.98 -1.68
CA ILE A 21 0.37 7.96 -2.70
C ILE A 21 -1.02 8.52 -2.37
N LEU A 22 -1.97 7.68 -1.96
CA LEU A 22 -3.30 8.14 -1.58
C LEU A 22 -3.25 9.10 -0.39
N VAL A 23 -2.43 8.82 0.63
CA VAL A 23 -2.19 9.73 1.76
C VAL A 23 -1.70 11.08 1.26
N ARG A 24 -0.75 11.09 0.32
CA ARG A 24 -0.24 12.35 -0.26
C ARG A 24 -1.30 13.10 -1.06
N LEU A 25 -2.07 12.42 -1.90
CA LEU A 25 -3.11 13.02 -2.75
C LEU A 25 -4.28 13.60 -1.94
N ARG A 26 -4.58 13.05 -0.75
CA ARG A 26 -5.61 13.62 0.15
C ARG A 26 -5.34 15.09 0.51
N ALA A 27 -4.06 15.51 0.54
CA ALA A 27 -3.68 16.90 0.84
C ALA A 27 -4.01 17.89 -0.30
N GLU A 28 -4.21 17.40 -1.53
CA GLU A 28 -4.50 18.22 -2.72
C GLU A 28 -6.00 18.51 -2.92
N GLY A 29 -6.83 18.26 -1.91
CA GLY A 29 -8.25 18.63 -1.92
C GLY A 29 -9.06 17.92 -3.00
N LYS A 30 -9.86 18.68 -3.77
CA LYS A 30 -10.79 18.12 -4.76
C LYS A 30 -10.05 17.46 -5.92
N ASP A 31 -9.02 18.12 -6.44
CA ASP A 31 -8.28 17.64 -7.61
C ASP A 31 -7.46 16.40 -7.24
N GLY A 32 -6.85 16.41 -6.04
CA GLY A 32 -6.21 15.23 -5.46
C GLY A 32 -7.12 14.02 -5.36
N ARG A 33 -8.38 14.22 -4.93
CA ARG A 33 -9.37 13.13 -4.87
C ARG A 33 -9.71 12.58 -6.25
N ALA A 34 -9.85 13.43 -7.26
CA ALA A 34 -10.10 12.98 -8.62
C ALA A 34 -8.92 12.15 -9.16
N LEU A 35 -7.69 12.61 -8.94
CA LEU A 35 -6.49 11.87 -9.32
C LEU A 35 -6.34 10.55 -8.54
N ALA A 36 -6.62 10.57 -7.24
CA ALA A 36 -6.60 9.38 -6.40
C ALA A 36 -7.62 8.32 -6.86
N GLN A 37 -8.81 8.75 -7.28
CA GLN A 37 -9.82 7.86 -7.83
C GLN A 37 -9.33 7.21 -9.14
N MET A 38 -8.85 8.00 -10.11
CA MET A 38 -8.32 7.45 -11.36
C MET A 38 -7.15 6.48 -11.13
N MET A 39 -6.25 6.82 -10.20
CA MET A 39 -5.13 5.95 -9.83
C MET A 39 -5.62 4.64 -9.20
N TYR A 40 -6.61 4.70 -8.31
CA TYR A 40 -7.16 3.51 -7.67
C TYR A 40 -7.90 2.61 -8.64
N GLU A 41 -8.65 3.18 -9.60
CA GLU A 41 -9.30 2.44 -10.69
C GLU A 41 -8.26 1.66 -11.51
N ASN A 42 -7.18 2.33 -11.95
CA ASN A 42 -6.07 1.67 -12.65
C ASN A 42 -5.39 0.58 -11.80
N PHE A 43 -5.23 0.82 -10.49
CA PHE A 43 -4.70 -0.19 -9.57
C PHE A 43 -5.60 -1.42 -9.48
N GLN A 44 -6.93 -1.24 -9.41
CA GLN A 44 -7.87 -2.36 -9.38
C GLN A 44 -7.82 -3.20 -10.67
N GLU A 45 -7.70 -2.54 -11.83
CA GLU A 45 -7.51 -3.24 -13.11
C GLU A 45 -6.22 -4.06 -13.13
N ASP A 46 -5.09 -3.49 -12.66
CA ASP A 46 -3.81 -4.20 -12.55
C ASP A 46 -3.90 -5.41 -11.60
N VAL A 47 -4.60 -5.27 -10.47
CA VAL A 47 -4.84 -6.37 -9.53
C VAL A 47 -5.65 -7.49 -10.19
N GLU A 48 -6.70 -7.17 -10.95
CA GLU A 48 -7.46 -8.17 -11.68
C GLU A 48 -6.62 -8.93 -12.70
N LEU A 49 -5.78 -8.22 -13.46
CA LEU A 49 -4.85 -8.84 -14.41
C LEU A 49 -3.88 -9.80 -13.72
N ARG A 50 -3.31 -9.40 -12.58
CA ARG A 50 -2.42 -10.25 -11.78
C ARG A 50 -3.13 -11.49 -11.24
N VAL A 51 -4.33 -11.34 -10.69
CA VAL A 51 -5.14 -12.47 -10.17
C VAL A 51 -5.42 -13.48 -11.28
N ARG A 52 -5.78 -13.01 -12.48
CA ARG A 52 -5.99 -13.88 -13.65
C ARG A 52 -4.69 -14.54 -14.11
N ALA A 53 -3.56 -13.84 -14.06
CA ALA A 53 -2.25 -14.36 -14.43
C ALA A 53 -1.76 -15.47 -13.49
N GLU A 54 -2.12 -15.42 -12.20
CA GLU A 54 -1.89 -16.49 -11.22
C GLU A 54 -2.77 -17.74 -11.46
N GLY A 55 -3.59 -17.76 -12.52
CA GLY A 55 -4.38 -18.91 -12.93
C GLY A 55 -5.75 -19.01 -12.26
N VAL A 56 -6.19 -17.98 -11.53
CA VAL A 56 -7.53 -17.91 -10.96
C VAL A 56 -8.55 -17.71 -12.07
N LYS A 57 -9.31 -18.77 -12.40
CA LYS A 57 -10.33 -18.75 -13.48
C LYS A 57 -11.78 -18.72 -12.98
N VAL A 58 -12.00 -19.11 -11.72
CA VAL A 58 -13.34 -19.25 -11.14
C VAL A 58 -13.40 -18.40 -9.87
N ARG A 59 -14.54 -17.74 -9.64
CA ARG A 59 -14.76 -16.84 -8.48
C ARG A 59 -13.77 -15.67 -8.40
N VAL A 60 -13.26 -15.17 -9.53
CA VAL A 60 -12.36 -13.99 -9.59
C VAL A 60 -12.96 -12.82 -8.79
N GLY A 61 -14.26 -12.54 -8.94
CA GLY A 61 -14.92 -11.48 -8.16
C GLY A 61 -14.82 -11.66 -6.64
N LYS A 62 -14.91 -12.89 -6.11
CA LYS A 62 -14.71 -13.14 -4.67
C LYS A 62 -13.29 -12.83 -4.24
N TRP A 63 -12.30 -13.24 -5.03
CA TRP A 63 -10.90 -12.92 -4.76
C TRP A 63 -10.66 -11.42 -4.76
N LEU A 64 -11.18 -10.70 -5.75
CA LEU A 64 -11.08 -9.23 -5.82
C LEU A 64 -11.72 -8.56 -4.61
N THR A 65 -12.91 -9.01 -4.19
CA THR A 65 -13.57 -8.51 -2.98
C THR A 65 -12.73 -8.76 -1.71
N ASP A 66 -12.10 -9.92 -1.58
CA ASP A 66 -11.27 -10.24 -0.42
C ASP A 66 -9.97 -9.43 -0.41
N LEU A 67 -9.34 -9.22 -1.58
CA LEU A 67 -8.19 -8.34 -1.75
C LEU A 67 -8.52 -6.88 -1.44
N GLU A 68 -9.66 -6.38 -1.90
CA GLU A 68 -10.14 -5.04 -1.61
C GLU A 68 -10.36 -4.82 -0.10
N LYS A 69 -10.99 -5.78 0.59
CA LYS A 69 -11.14 -5.73 2.06
C LYS A 69 -9.78 -5.69 2.76
N ASN A 70 -8.81 -6.47 2.29
CA ASN A 70 -7.46 -6.44 2.84
C ASN A 70 -6.77 -5.09 2.61
N PHE A 71 -6.95 -4.49 1.43
CA PHE A 71 -6.43 -3.16 1.13
C PHE A 71 -7.00 -2.09 2.07
N TYR A 72 -8.32 -2.02 2.23
CA TYR A 72 -8.93 -1.04 3.13
C TYR A 72 -8.60 -1.30 4.61
N GLY A 73 -8.62 -2.56 5.04
CA GLY A 73 -8.29 -2.93 6.41
C GLY A 73 -6.84 -2.59 6.78
N SER A 74 -5.89 -2.84 5.88
CA SER A 74 -4.49 -2.45 6.09
C SER A 74 -4.29 -0.93 6.04
N SER A 75 -4.90 -0.24 5.05
CA SER A 75 -4.87 1.23 4.94
C SER A 75 -5.39 1.91 6.21
N MET A 76 -6.49 1.42 6.78
CA MET A 76 -7.06 1.95 8.02
C MET A 76 -6.10 1.75 9.22
N ALA A 77 -5.45 0.59 9.31
CA ALA A 77 -4.48 0.34 10.37
C ALA A 77 -3.24 1.24 10.26
N TYR A 78 -2.79 1.51 9.03
CA TYR A 78 -1.68 2.44 8.80
C TYR A 78 -2.09 3.89 9.12
N ASP A 79 -3.28 4.32 8.71
CA ASP A 79 -3.83 5.64 9.04
C ASP A 79 -3.95 5.85 10.56
N GLN A 80 -4.41 4.84 11.32
CA GLN A 80 -4.46 4.89 12.79
C GLN A 80 -3.06 5.00 13.41
N ALA A 81 -2.11 4.19 12.92
CA ALA A 81 -0.74 4.23 13.41
C ALA A 81 -0.06 5.59 13.16
N LEU A 82 -0.30 6.22 11.99
CA LEU A 82 0.22 7.57 11.70
C LEU A 82 -0.38 8.66 12.59
N LYS A 83 -1.61 8.46 13.10
CA LYS A 83 -2.25 9.36 14.07
C LYS A 83 -1.79 9.14 15.51
N GLY A 84 -0.93 8.15 15.76
CA GLY A 84 -0.51 7.76 17.11
C GLY A 84 -1.54 6.90 17.84
N GLU A 85 -2.57 6.41 17.14
CA GLU A 85 -3.65 5.57 17.69
C GLU A 85 -3.35 4.06 17.51
N GLY A 86 -2.10 3.70 17.22
CA GLY A 86 -1.65 2.32 17.03
C GLY A 86 -0.13 2.21 16.80
N ASP A 87 0.36 0.98 16.64
CA ASP A 87 1.76 0.70 16.33
C ASP A 87 1.92 0.35 14.84
N LEU A 88 2.66 1.18 14.11
CA LEU A 88 2.93 0.99 12.69
C LEU A 88 3.71 -0.31 12.42
N THR A 89 4.60 -0.69 13.32
CA THR A 89 5.36 -1.95 13.24
C THR A 89 4.43 -3.14 13.34
N GLU A 90 3.47 -3.13 14.28
CA GLU A 90 2.47 -4.21 14.41
C GLU A 90 1.54 -4.27 13.20
N ALA A 91 1.12 -3.11 12.70
CA ALA A 91 0.30 -3.04 11.48
C ALA A 91 1.04 -3.64 10.28
N LEU A 92 2.32 -3.32 10.09
CA LEU A 92 3.13 -3.85 8.99
C LEU A 92 3.48 -5.34 9.18
N LEU A 93 3.79 -5.76 10.41
CA LEU A 93 4.03 -7.17 10.74
C LEU A 93 2.82 -8.03 10.39
N ARG A 94 1.62 -7.55 10.71
CA ARG A 94 0.37 -8.24 10.36
C ARG A 94 0.11 -8.25 8.85
N ASN A 95 0.13 -7.08 8.22
CA ASN A 95 -0.40 -6.93 6.86
C ASN A 95 0.62 -7.24 5.75
N VAL A 96 1.92 -7.12 6.02
CA VAL A 96 2.99 -7.41 5.03
C VAL A 96 3.67 -8.75 5.31
N TYR A 97 3.87 -9.09 6.58
CA TYR A 97 4.61 -10.28 6.99
C TYR A 97 3.76 -11.39 7.58
N GLY A 98 2.43 -11.26 7.57
CA GLY A 98 1.51 -12.32 7.99
C GLY A 98 1.66 -12.74 9.46
N LEU A 99 2.03 -11.81 10.35
CA LEU A 99 2.28 -12.04 11.78
C LEU A 99 3.47 -12.98 12.09
N ASP A 100 4.38 -13.21 11.14
CA ASP A 100 5.62 -13.95 11.39
C ASP A 100 6.54 -13.18 12.35
N SER A 101 6.60 -13.60 13.61
CA SER A 101 7.42 -12.98 14.66
C SER A 101 8.92 -12.95 14.31
N GLY A 102 9.39 -13.88 13.47
CA GLY A 102 10.75 -13.88 12.91
C GLY A 102 11.03 -12.71 11.97
N LYS A 103 10.00 -11.96 11.54
CA LYS A 103 10.12 -10.77 10.68
C LYS A 103 10.00 -9.45 11.44
N ARG A 104 9.93 -9.46 12.78
CA ARG A 104 9.79 -8.24 13.59
C ARG A 104 10.79 -7.14 13.20
N LYS A 105 12.08 -7.47 13.12
CA LYS A 105 13.14 -6.51 12.72
C LYS A 105 12.92 -5.93 11.32
N ARG A 106 12.38 -6.72 10.39
CA ARG A 106 12.05 -6.25 9.03
C ARG A 106 10.82 -5.35 9.05
N ALA A 107 9.82 -5.65 9.87
CA ALA A 107 8.69 -4.77 10.09
C ALA A 107 9.10 -3.42 10.71
N GLU A 108 10.06 -3.42 11.65
CA GLU A 108 10.61 -2.19 12.23
C GLU A 108 11.36 -1.35 11.19
N ALA A 109 12.17 -1.99 10.34
CA ALA A 109 12.84 -1.32 9.23
C ALA A 109 11.82 -0.75 8.22
N LEU A 110 10.78 -1.52 7.89
CA LEU A 110 9.71 -1.06 7.01
C LEU A 110 8.89 0.09 7.62
N ALA A 111 8.70 0.10 8.94
CA ALA A 111 8.04 1.21 9.64
C ALA A 111 8.85 2.51 9.51
N LYS A 112 10.18 2.43 9.69
CA LYS A 112 11.08 3.58 9.47
C LYS A 112 11.04 4.08 8.03
N TYR A 113 11.04 3.15 7.06
CA TYR A 113 10.86 3.46 5.64
C TYR A 113 9.54 4.21 5.43
N VAL A 114 8.41 3.68 5.89
CA VAL A 114 7.08 4.29 5.72
C VAL A 114 7.02 5.69 6.32
N GLN A 115 7.56 5.88 7.52
CA GLN A 115 7.60 7.20 8.16
C GLN A 115 8.42 8.21 7.34
N ARG A 116 9.58 7.79 6.82
CA ARG A 116 10.38 8.61 5.92
C ARG A 116 9.62 8.95 4.64
N GLU A 117 9.02 7.97 3.98
CA GLU A 117 8.29 8.22 2.73
C GLU A 117 7.10 9.14 2.92
N VAL A 118 6.35 9.01 4.02
CA VAL A 118 5.27 9.95 4.35
C VAL A 118 5.82 11.38 4.45
N ALA A 119 6.95 11.57 5.15
CA ALA A 119 7.57 12.89 5.28
C ALA A 119 8.10 13.43 3.92
N CYS A 120 8.78 12.59 3.14
CA CYS A 120 9.30 12.96 1.82
C CYS A 120 8.19 13.31 0.84
N LEU A 121 7.13 12.50 0.79
CA LEU A 121 5.97 12.76 -0.06
C LEU A 121 5.29 14.07 0.35
N ALA A 122 5.12 14.32 1.65
CA ALA A 122 4.52 15.56 2.15
C ALA A 122 5.32 16.82 1.73
N MET A 123 6.64 16.70 1.52
CA MET A 123 7.50 17.78 1.01
C MET A 123 7.51 17.88 -0.53
N THR A 124 6.89 16.94 -1.24
CA THR A 124 6.82 17.00 -2.71
C THR A 124 5.81 18.06 -3.12
N ASP A 125 6.23 18.95 -4.03
CA ASP A 125 5.42 20.05 -4.53
C ASP A 125 4.09 19.56 -5.14
N SER A 126 3.02 20.33 -4.94
CA SER A 126 1.68 20.01 -5.44
C SER A 126 1.65 19.84 -6.96
N GLU A 127 2.30 20.71 -7.72
CA GLU A 127 2.36 20.60 -9.19
C GLU A 127 3.07 19.31 -9.62
N ALA A 128 4.16 18.97 -8.93
CA ALA A 128 4.89 17.73 -9.19
C ALA A 128 4.02 16.50 -8.90
N VAL A 129 3.35 16.44 -7.74
CA VAL A 129 2.46 15.32 -7.40
C VAL A 129 1.30 15.21 -8.39
N MET A 130 0.64 16.32 -8.71
CA MET A 130 -0.52 16.35 -9.60
C MET A 130 -0.16 16.02 -11.06
N SER A 131 1.10 16.21 -11.46
CA SER A 131 1.63 15.76 -12.77
C SER A 131 2.22 14.35 -12.75
N GLY A 132 2.08 13.61 -11.64
CA GLY A 132 2.56 12.23 -11.51
C GLY A 132 4.06 12.10 -11.25
N GLN A 133 4.76 13.19 -10.94
CA GLN A 133 6.18 13.21 -10.63
C GLN A 133 6.41 12.85 -9.16
N VAL A 134 6.18 11.58 -8.82
CA VAL A 134 6.39 11.05 -7.48
C VAL A 134 7.53 10.03 -7.50
N ARG A 135 8.38 10.06 -6.47
CA ARG A 135 9.46 9.09 -6.27
C ARG A 135 9.50 8.63 -4.83
N PHE A 136 9.67 7.32 -4.66
CA PHE A 136 10.06 6.74 -3.38
C PHE A 136 11.57 6.74 -3.29
N SER A 137 12.08 6.83 -2.07
CA SER A 137 13.52 6.72 -1.84
C SER A 137 14.04 5.31 -2.15
N THR A 138 15.28 5.23 -2.63
CA THR A 138 15.95 3.97 -2.99
C THR A 138 16.64 3.29 -1.82
N ASP A 139 16.78 3.98 -0.69
CA ASP A 139 17.67 3.57 0.39
C ASP A 139 16.91 2.75 1.45
N PHE A 140 16.96 1.43 1.31
CA PHE A 140 16.68 0.52 2.43
C PHE A 140 17.93 0.42 3.31
N LEU A 141 18.14 1.41 4.18
CA LEU A 141 19.14 1.32 5.26
C LEU A 141 18.61 0.46 6.41
#